data_AF-A0A7X8B7X9-F1
#
_entry.id   AF-A0A7X8B7X9-F1
#
_cell.length_a   1.000
_cell.length_b   1.000
_cell.length_c   1.000
_cell.angle_alpha   90.00
_cell.angle_beta   90.00
_cell.angle_gamma   90.00
#
_symmetry.space_group_name_H-M   'P 1'
#
loop_
_entity.id
_entity.type
_entity.pdbx_description
1 polymer ?
#
loop_
_entity_poly.entity_id
_entity_poly.type
_entity_poly.pdbx_seq_one_letter_code
_entity_poly.pdbx_strand_id
1 'polypeptide(L)'
;MIDRLVGAAESRRGITGEELDRDFDTRLIVERILTQLADLAVDINAHITSSLGETAGGEARSTFDKMAQLGIIPRALATELKLSVGLRNVLVHEYVNIDLNKVAESVPQAIDSYTQYRRQIARWLLEQR
;
A
#
# COMPACT_ATOMS: atom_id res chain seq x y z
N MET A 1 4.96 -10.42 5.91
CA MET A 1 5.44 -9.06 6.20
C MET A 1 4.31 -8.04 6.25
N ILE A 2 3.45 -7.98 5.22
CA ILE A 2 2.25 -7.10 5.20
C ILE A 2 1.45 -7.14 6.51
N ASP A 3 1.20 -8.32 7.06
CA ASP A 3 0.46 -8.51 8.33
C ASP A 3 1.07 -7.74 9.50
N ARG A 4 2.41 -7.78 9.62
CA ARG A 4 3.14 -7.08 10.67
C ARG A 4 3.07 -5.57 10.48
N LEU A 5 3.14 -5.10 9.23
CA LEU A 5 3.02 -3.68 8.90
C LEU A 5 1.61 -3.15 9.12
N VAL A 6 0.57 -3.91 8.76
CA VAL A 6 -0.82 -3.57 9.08
C VAL A 6 -1.02 -3.52 10.60
N GLY A 7 -0.52 -4.49 11.35
CA GLY A 7 -0.58 -4.45 12.82
C GLY A 7 0.18 -3.25 13.43
N ALA A 8 1.33 -2.89 12.86
CA ALA A 8 2.07 -1.69 13.27
C ALA A 8 1.32 -0.39 12.93
N ALA A 9 0.62 -0.35 11.79
CA ALA A 9 -0.24 0.76 11.41
C ALA A 9 -1.46 0.89 12.33
N GLU A 10 -2.10 -0.22 12.70
CA GLU A 10 -3.26 -0.22 13.61
C GLU A 10 -2.95 0.43 14.96
N SER A 11 -1.73 0.24 15.47
CA SER A 11 -1.26 0.91 16.70
C SER A 11 -1.19 2.44 16.57
N ARG A 12 -1.37 2.98 15.35
CA ARG A 12 -1.27 4.40 14.97
C ARG A 12 -2.50 4.88 14.19
N ARG A 13 -3.60 4.12 14.16
CA ARG A 13 -4.80 4.37 13.33
C ARG A 13 -5.41 5.78 13.51
N GLY A 14 -5.24 6.39 14.68
CA GLY A 14 -5.75 7.73 15.02
C GLY A 14 -4.69 8.81 15.16
N ILE A 15 -3.46 8.59 14.66
CA ILE A 15 -2.41 9.61 14.71
C ILE A 15 -2.86 10.86 13.93
N THR A 16 -2.52 12.03 14.45
CA THR A 16 -2.84 13.32 13.83
C THR A 16 -1.62 13.93 13.14
N GLY A 17 -1.85 14.85 12.19
CA GLY A 17 -0.75 15.58 11.55
C GLY A 17 0.08 16.39 12.55
N GLU A 18 -0.54 16.92 13.61
CA GLU A 18 0.16 17.64 14.67
C GLU A 18 1.10 16.74 15.48
N GLU A 19 0.69 15.50 15.78
CA GLU A 19 1.56 14.53 16.46
C GLU A 19 2.74 14.12 15.56
N LEU A 20 2.51 13.95 14.25
CA LEU A 20 3.58 13.68 13.28
C LEU A 20 4.55 14.86 13.13
N ASP A 21 4.09 16.09 13.34
CA ASP A 21 4.93 17.29 13.31
C ASP A 21 5.79 17.40 14.58
N ARG A 22 5.19 17.11 15.74
CA ARG A 22 5.85 17.19 17.05
C ARG A 22 6.81 16.03 17.33
N ASP A 23 6.56 14.84 16.81
CA ASP A 23 7.37 13.64 17.03
C ASP A 23 7.90 13.07 15.71
N PHE A 24 9.15 13.43 15.40
CA PHE A 24 9.82 13.02 14.18
C PHE A 24 10.06 11.50 14.10
N ASP A 25 10.30 10.82 15.23
CA ASP A 25 10.50 9.36 15.23
C ASP A 25 9.20 8.65 14.87
N THR A 26 8.08 9.09 15.47
CA THR A 26 6.75 8.58 15.12
C THR A 26 6.43 8.83 13.65
N ARG A 27 6.77 10.02 13.12
CA ARG A 27 6.62 10.33 11.70
C ARG A 27 7.40 9.39 10.81
N LEU A 28 8.70 9.19 11.07
CA LEU A 28 9.53 8.27 10.29
C LEU A 28 8.97 6.85 10.31
N ILE A 29 8.45 6.39 11.45
CA ILE A 29 7.81 5.08 11.55
C ILE A 29 6.56 5.00 10.66
N VAL A 30 5.67 6.00 10.72
CA VAL A 30 4.45 6.02 9.91
C VAL A 30 4.78 6.05 8.41
N GLU A 31 5.65 6.97 7.99
CA GLU A 31 6.08 7.07 6.59
C GLU A 31 6.71 5.75 6.11
N ARG A 32 7.53 5.12 6.94
CA ARG A 32 8.19 3.85 6.61
C ARG A 32 7.23 2.68 6.52
N ILE A 33 6.15 2.66 7.32
CA ILE A 33 5.10 1.65 7.22
C ILE A 33 4.33 1.81 5.91
N LEU A 34 3.88 3.04 5.60
CA LEU A 34 3.08 3.32 4.40
C LEU A 34 3.85 3.03 3.11
N THR A 35 5.11 3.46 3.03
CA THR A 35 5.99 3.19 1.89
C THR A 35 6.25 1.71 1.70
N GLN A 36 6.53 0.96 2.77
CA GLN A 36 6.76 -0.48 2.67
C GLN A 36 5.51 -1.28 2.28
N LEU A 37 4.32 -0.88 2.74
CA LEU A 37 3.09 -1.53 2.31
C LEU A 37 2.88 -1.39 0.80
N ALA A 38 3.16 -0.20 0.25
CA ALA A 38 3.10 0.04 -1.19
C ALA A 38 4.12 -0.78 -1.96
N ASP A 39 5.40 -0.72 -1.58
CA ASP A 39 6.48 -1.42 -2.29
C ASP A 39 6.26 -2.95 -2.26
N LEU A 40 5.90 -3.52 -1.10
CA LEU A 40 5.63 -4.96 -0.99
C LEU A 40 4.46 -5.41 -1.85
N ALA A 41 3.39 -4.63 -1.95
CA ALA A 41 2.27 -4.99 -2.81
C ALA A 41 2.62 -4.90 -4.29
N VAL A 42 3.44 -3.93 -4.70
CA VAL A 42 3.97 -3.84 -6.07
C VAL A 42 4.80 -5.08 -6.39
N ASP A 43 5.71 -5.49 -5.50
CA ASP A 43 6.55 -6.68 -5.68
C ASP A 43 5.72 -7.96 -5.77
N ILE A 44 4.72 -8.12 -4.88
CA ILE A 44 3.80 -9.27 -4.91
C ILE A 44 3.02 -9.29 -6.22
N ASN A 45 2.47 -8.16 -6.66
CA ASN A 45 1.73 -8.07 -7.91
C ASN A 45 2.61 -8.44 -9.11
N ALA A 46 3.86 -7.95 -9.15
CA ALA A 46 4.81 -8.25 -10.20
C ALA A 46 5.15 -9.75 -10.23
N HIS A 47 5.40 -10.34 -9.06
CA HIS A 47 5.68 -11.77 -8.94
C HIS A 47 4.49 -12.64 -9.40
N ILE A 48 3.27 -12.32 -8.95
CA ILE A 48 2.05 -13.03 -9.35
C ILE A 48 1.82 -12.90 -10.85
N THR A 49 1.91 -11.69 -11.39
CA THR A 49 1.71 -11.44 -12.83
C THR A 49 2.72 -12.23 -13.66
N SER A 50 4.01 -12.20 -13.27
CA SER A 50 5.05 -12.96 -13.93
C SER A 50 4.81 -14.48 -13.86
N SER A 51 4.31 -14.99 -12.73
CA SER A 51 4.00 -16.42 -12.57
C SER A 51 2.88 -16.91 -13.51
N LEU A 52 2.03 -15.99 -13.99
CA LEU A 52 0.95 -16.26 -14.94
C LEU A 52 1.39 -16.07 -16.41
N GLY A 53 2.67 -15.83 -16.67
CA GLY A 53 3.19 -15.56 -18.02
C GLY A 53 2.84 -14.16 -18.54
N GLU A 54 2.35 -13.29 -17.67
CA GLU A 54 1.95 -11.93 -17.99
C GLU A 54 3.07 -10.94 -17.60
N THR A 55 3.06 -9.75 -18.21
CA THR A 55 3.90 -8.63 -17.75
C THR A 55 3.03 -7.56 -17.11
N ALA A 56 3.45 -7.08 -15.94
CA ALA A 56 2.94 -5.81 -15.46
C ALA A 56 3.61 -4.69 -16.27
N GLY A 57 2.89 -3.60 -16.51
CA GLY A 57 3.50 -2.42 -17.13
C GLY A 57 4.69 -1.93 -16.29
N GLY A 58 5.59 -1.15 -16.89
CA GLY A 58 6.83 -0.69 -16.24
C GLY A 58 6.62 0.22 -15.02
N GLU A 59 5.39 0.65 -14.74
CA GLU A 59 5.06 1.55 -13.62
C GLU A 59 4.44 0.81 -12.44
N ALA A 60 4.85 1.16 -11.21
CA ALA A 60 4.34 0.57 -9.97
C ALA A 60 2.80 0.57 -9.88
N ARG A 61 2.14 1.66 -10.29
CA ARG A 61 0.66 1.74 -10.30
C ARG A 61 0.01 0.75 -11.24
N SER A 62 0.64 0.49 -12.40
CA SER A 62 0.09 -0.40 -13.42
C SER A 62 0.01 -1.86 -12.97
N THR A 63 0.81 -2.25 -11.96
CA THR A 63 0.74 -3.59 -11.36
C THR A 63 -0.65 -3.86 -10.75
N PHE A 64 -1.28 -2.87 -10.12
CA PHE A 64 -2.62 -3.01 -9.53
C PHE A 64 -3.71 -3.10 -10.61
N ASP A 65 -3.56 -2.35 -11.69
CA ASP A 65 -4.47 -2.44 -12.84
C ASP A 65 -4.42 -3.84 -13.46
N LYS A 66 -3.22 -4.41 -13.59
CA LYS A 66 -3.04 -5.78 -14.09
C LYS A 66 -3.67 -6.82 -13.19
N MET A 67 -3.48 -6.72 -11.87
CA MET A 67 -4.13 -7.62 -10.90
C MET A 67 -5.67 -7.55 -10.98
N ALA A 68 -6.23 -6.36 -11.22
CA ALA A 68 -7.67 -6.19 -11.42
C ALA A 68 -8.17 -6.74 -12.76
N GLN A 69 -7.38 -6.58 -13.84
CA GLN A 69 -7.68 -7.18 -15.14
C GLN A 69 -7.71 -8.71 -15.09
N LEU A 70 -6.80 -9.31 -14.31
CA LEU A 70 -6.73 -10.75 -14.07
C LEU A 70 -7.81 -11.26 -13.09
N GLY A 71 -8.64 -10.36 -12.55
CA GLY A 71 -9.70 -10.72 -11.60
C GLY A 71 -9.22 -11.10 -10.19
N ILE A 72 -7.94 -10.89 -9.89
CA ILE A 72 -7.32 -11.27 -8.61
C ILE A 72 -7.74 -10.32 -7.48
N ILE A 73 -7.92 -9.03 -7.82
CA ILE A 73 -8.47 -8.03 -6.90
C ILE A 73 -9.61 -7.25 -7.57
N PRO A 74 -10.60 -6.76 -6.80
CA PRO A 74 -11.62 -5.87 -7.34
C PRO A 74 -11.03 -4.56 -7.90
N ARG A 75 -11.62 -4.04 -8.98
CA ARG A 75 -11.19 -2.74 -9.57
C ARG A 75 -11.22 -1.58 -8.57
N ALA A 76 -12.23 -1.54 -7.70
CA ALA A 76 -12.32 -0.51 -6.67
C ALA A 76 -11.11 -0.56 -5.72
N LEU A 77 -10.74 -1.76 -5.27
CA LEU A 77 -9.56 -1.95 -4.40
C LEU A 77 -8.26 -1.58 -5.11
N ALA A 78 -8.12 -1.89 -6.40
CA ALA A 78 -6.97 -1.47 -7.19
C ALA A 78 -6.84 0.07 -7.27
N THR A 79 -7.96 0.78 -7.40
CA THR A 79 -7.96 2.26 -7.38
C THR A 79 -7.45 2.81 -6.06
N GLU A 80 -7.92 2.28 -4.92
CA GLU A 80 -7.46 2.70 -3.60
C GLU A 80 -5.97 2.44 -3.38
N LEU A 81 -5.49 1.23 -3.73
CA LEU A 81 -4.08 0.86 -3.56
C LEU A 81 -3.13 1.70 -4.43
N LYS A 82 -3.58 2.19 -5.60
CA LYS A 82 -2.80 3.11 -6.44
C LYS A 82 -2.56 4.48 -5.78
N LEU A 83 -3.44 4.91 -4.87
CA LEU A 83 -3.24 6.12 -4.08
C LEU A 83 -2.05 5.95 -3.14
N SER A 84 -1.91 4.76 -2.53
CA SER A 84 -0.76 4.43 -1.65
C SER A 84 0.58 4.51 -2.39
N VAL A 85 0.63 4.10 -3.67
CA VAL A 85 1.83 4.29 -4.52
C VAL A 85 2.13 5.77 -4.76
N GLY A 86 1.08 6.58 -4.96
CA GLY A 86 1.23 8.04 -5.10
C GLY A 86 1.83 8.67 -3.85
N LEU A 87 1.29 8.32 -2.68
CA LEU A 87 1.80 8.78 -1.40
C LEU A 87 3.25 8.34 -1.19
N ARG A 88 3.56 7.06 -1.46
CA ARG A 88 4.94 6.55 -1.40
C ARG A 88 5.91 7.37 -2.23
N ASN A 89 5.52 7.80 -3.44
CA ASN A 89 6.37 8.62 -4.30
C ASN A 89 6.60 10.03 -3.73
N VAL A 90 5.59 10.62 -3.09
CA VAL A 90 5.72 11.91 -2.40
C VAL A 90 6.66 11.78 -1.20
N LEU A 91 6.49 10.73 -0.39
CA LEU A 91 7.30 10.51 0.81
C LEU A 91 8.77 10.16 0.50
N VAL A 92 9.04 9.43 -0.58
CA VAL A 92 10.41 8.99 -0.91
C VAL A 92 11.22 10.08 -1.61
N HIS A 93 10.60 10.83 -2.52
CA HIS A 93 11.35 11.76 -3.36
C HIS A 93 11.30 13.21 -2.88
N GLU A 94 10.55 13.51 -1.81
CA GLU A 94 10.43 14.84 -1.16
C GLU A 94 10.24 16.01 -2.15
N TYR A 95 9.64 15.77 -3.32
CA TYR A 95 9.53 16.80 -4.37
C TYR A 95 8.66 18.00 -3.99
N VAL A 96 7.98 17.95 -2.84
CA VAL A 96 7.05 18.96 -2.31
C VAL A 96 7.01 18.90 -0.78
N ASN A 97 6.62 20.00 -0.14
CA ASN A 97 6.29 20.03 1.29
C ASN A 97 5.25 18.94 1.59
N ILE A 98 5.56 18.07 2.55
CA ILE A 98 4.69 16.97 2.95
C ILE A 98 3.57 17.52 3.85
N ASP A 99 2.32 17.30 3.42
CA ASP A 99 1.13 17.61 4.22
C ASP A 99 0.90 16.48 5.23
N LEU A 100 1.30 16.70 6.49
CA LEU A 100 1.24 15.69 7.54
C LEU A 100 -0.19 15.29 7.92
N ASN A 101 -1.19 16.14 7.66
CA ASN A 101 -2.59 15.75 7.86
C ASN A 101 -2.99 14.68 6.85
N LYS A 102 -2.56 14.81 5.58
CA LYS A 102 -2.80 13.77 4.58
C LYS A 102 -2.05 12.47 4.87
N VAL A 103 -0.84 12.56 5.45
CA VAL A 103 -0.11 11.37 5.91
C VAL A 103 -0.90 10.66 7.02
N ALA A 104 -1.35 11.40 8.03
CA ALA A 104 -2.20 10.87 9.10
C ALA A 104 -3.50 10.21 8.56
N GLU A 105 -4.22 10.91 7.68
CA GLU A 105 -5.45 10.40 7.04
C GLU A 105 -5.25 9.13 6.23
N SER A 106 -4.05 8.94 5.67
CA SER A 106 -3.73 7.74 4.89
C SER A 106 -3.52 6.48 5.73
N VAL A 107 -3.28 6.61 7.04
CA VAL A 107 -3.05 5.46 7.94
C VAL A 107 -4.28 4.53 8.01
N PRO A 108 -5.48 5.00 8.37
CA PRO A 108 -6.68 4.15 8.35
C PRO A 108 -7.01 3.61 6.95
N GLN A 109 -6.80 4.42 5.89
CA GLN A 109 -7.04 4.00 4.51
C GLN A 109 -6.12 2.84 4.10
N ALA A 110 -4.83 2.91 4.47
CA ALA A 110 -3.86 1.85 4.23
C ALA A 110 -4.25 0.58 5.00
N ILE A 111 -4.59 0.70 6.28
CA ILE A 111 -5.03 -0.44 7.09
C ILE A 111 -6.18 -1.20 6.40
N ASP A 112 -7.22 -0.47 5.98
CA ASP A 112 -8.41 -1.08 5.39
C ASP A 112 -8.09 -1.69 4.01
N SER A 113 -7.35 -0.97 3.17
CA SER A 113 -6.99 -1.42 1.82
C SER A 113 -6.04 -2.63 1.84
N TYR A 114 -5.00 -2.61 2.66
CA TYR A 114 -4.04 -3.71 2.73
C TYR A 114 -4.60 -4.94 3.47
N THR A 115 -5.55 -4.75 4.38
CA THR A 115 -6.32 -5.86 4.97
C THR A 115 -7.15 -6.56 3.90
N GLN A 116 -7.85 -5.80 3.06
CA GLN A 116 -8.62 -6.37 1.94
C GLN A 116 -7.70 -7.02 0.90
N TYR A 117 -6.62 -6.36 0.52
CA TYR A 117 -5.63 -6.86 -0.43
C TYR A 117 -5.10 -8.24 -0.02
N ARG A 118 -4.62 -8.38 1.23
CA ARG A 118 -4.12 -9.66 1.73
C ARG A 118 -5.18 -10.77 1.65
N ARG A 119 -6.45 -10.46 1.97
CA ARG A 119 -7.54 -11.44 1.86
C ARG A 119 -7.75 -11.90 0.41
N GLN A 120 -7.69 -10.99 -0.55
CA GLN A 120 -7.81 -11.32 -1.97
C GLN A 120 -6.64 -12.19 -2.45
N ILE A 121 -5.40 -11.82 -2.10
CA ILE A 121 -4.22 -12.61 -2.46
C ILE A 121 -4.26 -14.00 -1.83
N ALA A 122 -4.62 -14.11 -0.54
CA ALA A 122 -4.75 -15.40 0.14
C ALA A 122 -5.83 -16.28 -0.50
N ARG A 123 -6.98 -15.70 -0.87
CA ARG A 123 -8.04 -16.40 -1.59
C ARG A 123 -7.55 -16.95 -2.92
N TRP A 124 -6.93 -16.10 -3.74
CA TRP A 124 -6.40 -16.50 -5.03
C TRP A 124 -5.36 -17.63 -4.92
N LEU A 125 -4.46 -17.56 -3.93
CA LEU A 125 -3.47 -18.63 -3.67
C LEU A 125 -4.11 -19.98 -3.30
N LEU A 126 -5.26 -19.95 -2.61
CA LEU A 126 -5.99 -21.17 -2.24
C LEU A 126 -6.77 -21.77 -3.42
N GLU A 127 -7.28 -20.93 -4.32
CA GLU A 127 -7.99 -21.36 -5.54
C GLU A 127 -7.07 -21.95 -6.62
N GLN A 128 -5.75 -21.73 -6.49
CA GLN A 128 -4.72 -22.28 -7.38
C GLN A 128 -4.26 -23.71 -7.02
N ARG A 129 -4.81 -24.31 -5.96
CA ARG A 129 -4.54 -25.70 -5.54
C ARG A 129 -5.60 -26.65 -6.07
#